data_AF-A0A1X0P3A1-F1
#
_entry.id   AF-A0A1X0P3A1-F1
#
_cell.length_a   1.000
_cell.length_b   1.000
_cell.length_c   1.000
_cell.angle_alpha   90.00
_cell.angle_beta   90.00
_cell.angle_gamma   90.00
#
_symmetry.space_group_name_H-M   'P 1'
#
loop_
_entity.id
_entity.type
_entity.pdbx_description
1 polymer ?
#
loop_
_entity_poly.entity_id
_entity_poly.type
_entity_poly.pdbx_seq_one_letter_code
_entity_poly.pdbx_strand_id
1 'polypeptide(L)'
;MLFHRGVPQGTVLGPPAFIIVMNTLSKRLFQVPLLFHGFFADDLTLAVRHISRDIINSTLQQGLNVVDEWSRKYFMDINVDKTKYTLLDNQTRIPFLRTTRYHRRYEEGT
;
A
#
# COMPACT_ATOMS: atom_id res chain seq x y z
N MET A 1 -11.28 26.08 -15.38
CA MET A 1 -10.84 24.67 -15.24
C MET A 1 -11.04 24.29 -13.78
N LEU A 2 -12.10 23.56 -13.44
CA LEU A 2 -12.41 23.23 -12.04
C LEU A 2 -11.80 21.88 -11.69
N PHE A 3 -10.69 21.89 -10.95
CA PHE A 3 -10.12 20.68 -10.36
C PHE A 3 -11.02 20.25 -9.21
N HIS A 4 -11.74 19.12 -9.37
CA HIS A 4 -12.61 18.62 -8.31
C HIS A 4 -11.85 17.77 -7.29
N ARG A 5 -10.79 17.05 -7.72
CA ARG A 5 -9.88 16.27 -6.88
C ARG A 5 -8.51 16.19 -7.56
N GLY A 6 -7.45 16.66 -6.90
CA GLY A 6 -6.07 16.65 -7.42
C GLY A 6 -5.44 18.04 -7.50
N VAL A 7 -4.12 18.07 -7.73
CA VAL A 7 -3.34 19.31 -7.89
C VAL A 7 -2.93 19.44 -9.37
N PRO A 8 -2.94 20.64 -9.98
CA PRO A 8 -2.53 20.79 -11.37
C PRO A 8 -1.08 20.34 -11.57
N GLN A 9 -0.84 19.57 -12.63
CA GLN A 9 0.50 19.13 -13.01
C GLN A 9 1.38 20.34 -13.35
N GLY A 10 2.68 20.24 -13.02
CA GLY A 10 3.65 21.31 -13.26
C GLY A 10 3.60 22.45 -12.24
N THR A 11 2.79 22.33 -11.18
CA THR A 11 2.78 23.32 -10.09
C THR A 11 3.92 23.05 -9.11
N VAL A 12 4.58 24.13 -8.66
CA VAL A 12 5.64 24.07 -7.64
C VAL A 12 5.11 23.49 -6.32
N LEU A 13 3.84 23.77 -6.01
CA LEU A 13 3.18 23.30 -4.78
C LEU A 13 2.53 21.92 -4.90
N GLY A 14 2.46 21.33 -6.10
CA GLY A 14 1.90 20.00 -6.32
C GLY A 14 2.58 18.92 -5.49
N PRO A 15 3.91 18.74 -5.60
CA PRO A 15 4.62 17.71 -4.86
C PRO A 15 4.55 17.88 -3.33
N PRO A 16 4.76 19.07 -2.74
CA PRO A 16 4.58 19.26 -1.29
C PRO A 16 3.15 18.98 -0.81
N ALA A 17 2.13 19.42 -1.56
CA ALA A 17 0.75 19.15 -1.22
C ALA A 17 0.45 17.64 -1.25
N PHE A 18 0.99 16.92 -2.23
CA PHE A 18 0.87 15.47 -2.31
C PHE A 18 1.51 14.77 -1.10
N ILE A 19 2.73 15.18 -0.71
CA ILE A 19 3.41 14.65 0.49
C ILE A 19 2.57 14.84 1.75
N ILE A 20 1.91 15.99 1.92
CA ILE A 20 1.04 16.24 3.08
C ILE A 20 -0.10 15.22 3.13
N VAL A 21 -0.71 14.89 1.99
CA VAL A 21 -1.77 13.88 1.92
C VAL A 21 -1.21 12.50 2.23
N MET A 22 -0.09 12.09 1.62
CA MET A 22 0.56 10.80 1.89
C MET A 22 0.97 10.65 3.36
N ASN A 23 1.35 11.74 4.04
CA ASN A 23 1.67 11.73 5.46
C ASN A 23 0.46 11.33 6.33
N THR A 24 -0.78 11.52 5.87
CA THR A 24 -1.96 11.03 6.58
C THR A 24 -2.08 9.50 6.54
N LEU A 25 -1.64 8.85 5.45
CA LEU A 25 -1.52 7.40 5.38
C LEU A 25 -0.40 6.91 6.29
N SER A 26 0.76 7.57 6.24
CA SER A 26 1.92 7.26 7.09
C SER A 26 1.54 7.19 8.57
N LYS A 27 0.78 8.18 9.07
CA LYS A 27 0.29 8.21 10.45
C LYS A 27 -0.61 7.02 10.81
N ARG A 28 -1.41 6.51 9.88
CA ARG A 28 -2.27 5.33 10.11
C ARG A 28 -1.44 4.04 10.10
N LEU A 29 -0.51 3.91 9.16
CA LEU A 29 0.37 2.73 9.08
C LEU A 29 1.27 2.61 10.32
N PHE A 30 1.70 3.73 10.90
CA PHE A 30 2.47 3.76 12.15
C PHE A 30 1.71 3.17 13.36
N GLN A 31 0.38 3.03 13.27
CA GLN A 31 -0.44 2.41 14.31
C GLN A 31 -0.46 0.88 14.21
N VAL A 32 0.02 0.29 13.11
CA VAL A 32 0.08 -1.16 12.92
C VAL A 32 1.38 -1.70 13.54
N PRO A 33 1.32 -2.52 14.60
CA PRO A 33 2.52 -3.04 15.24
C PRO A 33 3.35 -3.92 14.31
N LEU A 34 4.68 -3.86 14.44
CA LEU A 34 5.66 -4.63 13.65
C LEU A 34 5.72 -4.28 12.14
N LEU A 35 4.85 -3.39 11.67
CA LEU A 35 4.84 -2.95 10.29
C LEU A 35 5.85 -1.82 10.09
N PHE A 36 6.69 -1.96 9.07
CA PHE A 36 7.53 -0.90 8.54
C PHE A 36 6.93 -0.44 7.22
N HIS A 37 7.02 0.85 6.93
CA HIS A 37 6.58 1.40 5.66
C HIS A 37 7.50 2.50 5.16
N GLY A 38 7.58 2.63 3.84
CA GLY A 38 8.34 3.67 3.15
C GLY A 38 7.55 4.24 1.99
N PHE A 39 7.69 5.54 1.77
CA PHE A 39 7.07 6.27 0.67
C PHE A 39 8.14 6.85 -0.24
N PHE A 40 7.92 6.76 -1.55
CA PHE A 40 8.65 7.54 -2.55
C PHE A 40 7.66 8.04 -3.60
N ALA A 41 7.34 9.33 -3.56
CA ALA A 41 6.20 9.86 -4.31
C ALA A 41 4.94 8.98 -4.06
N ASP A 42 4.31 8.45 -5.11
CA ASP A 42 3.15 7.59 -5.06
C ASP A 42 3.48 6.12 -4.72
N ASP A 43 4.74 5.70 -4.80
CA ASP A 43 5.15 4.35 -4.45
C ASP A 43 5.18 4.14 -2.93
N LEU A 44 4.47 3.10 -2.47
CA LEU A 44 4.44 2.64 -1.08
C LEU A 44 5.01 1.24 -0.95
N THR A 45 5.97 1.07 -0.03
CA THR A 45 6.48 -0.24 0.39
C THR A 45 6.01 -0.56 1.80
N LEU A 46 5.44 -1.75 2.00
CA LEU A 46 5.13 -2.32 3.32
C LEU A 46 6.09 -3.49 3.59
N ALA A 47 6.65 -3.56 4.79
CA ALA A 47 7.58 -4.59 5.18
C ALA A 47 7.36 -5.05 6.63
N VAL A 48 7.60 -6.34 6.88
CA VAL A 48 7.53 -6.95 8.22
C VAL A 48 8.70 -7.90 8.35
N ARG A 49 9.34 -7.91 9.52
CA ARG A 49 10.42 -8.85 9.83
C ARG A 49 10.05 -9.65 11.08
N HIS A 50 9.81 -10.95 10.90
CA HIS A 50 9.44 -11.84 12.00
C HIS A 50 9.82 -13.31 11.68
N ILE A 51 9.98 -14.16 12.70
CA ILE A 51 10.30 -15.60 12.51
C ILE A 51 9.06 -16.43 12.13
N SER A 52 7.89 -16.04 12.65
CA SER A 52 6.60 -16.67 12.35
C SER A 52 5.97 -16.04 11.11
N ARG A 53 5.67 -16.90 10.11
CA ARG A 53 4.97 -16.53 8.87
C ARG A 53 3.54 -16.05 9.12
N ASP A 54 2.87 -16.57 10.15
CA ASP A 54 1.51 -16.15 10.48
C ASP A 54 1.49 -14.70 10.96
N ILE A 55 2.49 -14.30 11.74
CA ILE A 55 2.67 -12.91 12.17
C ILE A 55 3.00 -12.02 10.96
N ILE A 56 3.89 -12.45 10.06
CA ILE A 56 4.17 -11.70 8.81
C ILE A 56 2.88 -11.47 8.02
N ASN A 57 2.13 -12.53 7.74
CA ASN A 57 0.92 -12.47 6.91
C ASN A 57 -0.16 -11.62 7.56
N SER A 58 -0.42 -11.81 8.86
CA SER A 58 -1.44 -11.04 9.59
C SER A 58 -1.06 -9.56 9.70
N THR A 59 0.19 -9.21 9.97
CA THR A 59 0.65 -7.82 10.01
C THR A 59 0.59 -7.16 8.63
N LEU A 60 1.05 -7.83 7.57
CA LEU A 60 0.96 -7.30 6.20
C LEU A 60 -0.49 -7.10 5.77
N GLN A 61 -1.38 -8.05 6.10
CA GLN A 61 -2.81 -7.92 5.78
C GLN A 61 -3.45 -6.74 6.53
N GLN A 62 -3.10 -6.52 7.80
CA GLN A 62 -3.53 -5.33 8.53
C GLN A 62 -3.06 -4.04 7.86
N GLY A 63 -1.80 -3.99 7.44
CA GLY A 63 -1.26 -2.87 6.67
C GLY A 63 -2.03 -2.63 5.36
N LEU A 64 -2.29 -3.67 4.59
CA LEU A 64 -3.08 -3.58 3.35
C LEU A 64 -4.51 -3.07 3.59
N ASN A 65 -5.16 -3.52 4.67
CA ASN A 65 -6.50 -3.04 5.03
C ASN A 65 -6.49 -1.52 5.33
N VAL A 66 -5.46 -1.04 6.05
CA VAL A 66 -5.28 0.39 6.31
C VAL A 66 -5.10 1.19 5.02
N VAL A 67 -4.30 0.69 4.08
CA VAL A 67 -4.09 1.32 2.77
C VAL A 67 -5.39 1.37 1.97
N ASP A 68 -6.13 0.26 1.93
CA ASP A 68 -7.41 0.12 1.22
C ASP A 68 -8.49 1.08 1.78
N GLU A 69 -8.63 1.17 3.10
CA GLU A 69 -9.55 2.12 3.74
C GLU A 69 -9.16 3.58 3.51
N TRP A 70 -7.86 3.88 3.58
CA TRP A 70 -7.37 5.24 3.33
C TRP A 70 -7.53 5.62 1.85
N SER A 71 -7.23 4.71 0.93
CA SER A 71 -7.37 4.88 -0.52
C SER A 71 -8.78 5.32 -0.89
N ARG A 72 -9.81 4.60 -0.39
CA ARG A 72 -11.22 4.96 -0.59
C ARG A 72 -11.57 6.33 -0.02
N LYS A 73 -11.03 6.69 1.15
CA LYS A 73 -11.31 7.96 1.82
C LYS A 73 -10.71 9.16 1.08
N TYR A 74 -9.52 9.00 0.51
CA TYR A 74 -8.77 10.07 -0.15
C TYR A 74 -8.87 10.01 -1.68
N PHE A 75 -9.67 9.09 -2.23
CA PHE A 75 -9.89 8.88 -3.67
C PHE A 75 -8.60 8.64 -4.43
N MET A 76 -7.71 7.82 -3.86
CA MET A 76 -6.44 7.41 -4.46
C MET A 76 -6.46 5.91 -4.71
N ASP A 77 -6.88 5.51 -5.90
CA ASP A 77 -7.04 4.10 -6.25
C ASP A 77 -5.71 3.34 -6.21
N ILE A 78 -5.76 2.14 -5.65
CA ILE A 78 -4.60 1.24 -5.60
C ILE A 78 -4.47 0.53 -6.95
N ASN A 79 -3.27 0.57 -7.53
CA ASN A 79 -2.98 -0.23 -8.70
C ASN A 79 -2.67 -1.68 -8.29
N VAL A 80 -3.71 -2.52 -8.27
CA VAL A 80 -3.62 -3.93 -7.89
C VAL A 80 -2.64 -4.71 -8.77
N ASP A 81 -2.63 -4.44 -10.08
CA ASP A 81 -1.78 -5.16 -11.03
C ASP A 81 -0.29 -4.89 -10.79
N LYS A 82 0.05 -3.66 -10.39
CA LYS A 82 1.41 -3.25 -10.05
C LYS A 82 1.82 -3.62 -8.62
N THR A 83 0.87 -3.93 -7.74
CA THR A 83 1.17 -4.31 -6.35
C THR A 83 1.78 -5.71 -6.30
N LYS A 84 3.03 -5.82 -5.86
CA LYS A 84 3.78 -7.09 -5.74
C LYS A 84 4.21 -7.33 -4.30
N TYR A 85 4.48 -8.59 -3.96
CA TYR A 85 5.10 -8.96 -2.68
C TYR A 85 6.31 -9.85 -2.93
N THR A 86 7.28 -9.77 -2.03
CA THR A 86 8.49 -10.61 -2.06
C THR A 86 8.77 -11.10 -0.64
N LEU A 87 9.04 -12.39 -0.49
CA LEU A 87 9.51 -12.97 0.77
C LEU A 87 11.03 -13.10 0.72
N LEU A 88 11.71 -12.53 1.73
CA LEU A 88 13.15 -12.68 1.93
C LEU A 88 13.37 -13.59 3.13
N ASP A 89 13.88 -14.80 2.90
CA ASP A 89 14.30 -15.72 3.94
C ASP A 89 15.75 -16.20 3.69
N ASN A 90 16.35 -16.82 4.73
CA ASN A 90 17.71 -17.38 4.64
C ASN A 90 17.77 -18.71 3.86
N GLN A 91 16.63 -19.22 3.37
CA GLN A 91 16.54 -20.47 2.60
C GLN A 91 16.02 -20.16 1.21
N THR A 92 16.88 -19.56 0.40
CA THR A 92 16.59 -19.06 -0.94
C THR A 92 15.85 -20.09 -1.79
N ARG A 93 14.54 -19.92 -1.93
CA ARG A 93 13.75 -20.40 -3.07
C ARG A 93 12.86 -19.25 -3.46
N ILE A 94 13.36 -18.35 -4.30
CA ILE A 94 12.58 -17.35 -5.02
C ILE A 94 11.50 -18.08 -5.84
N PRO A 95 10.23 -18.13 -5.40
CA PRO A 95 9.17 -18.66 -6.22
C PRO A 95 8.76 -17.54 -7.17
N PHE A 96 8.87 -17.78 -8.47
CA PHE A 96 8.36 -16.87 -9.49
C PHE A 96 6.91 -16.49 -9.16
N LEU A 97 6.66 -15.19 -8.97
CA LEU A 97 5.47 -14.65 -8.31
C LEU A 97 4.22 -14.79 -9.20
N ARG A 98 3.25 -15.64 -8.79
CA ARG A 98 1.86 -15.54 -9.26
C ARG A 98 1.03 -14.84 -8.19
N THR A 99 0.48 -13.67 -8.53
CA THR A 99 -0.51 -13.00 -7.68
C THR A 99 -1.72 -13.92 -7.55
N THR A 100 -2.05 -14.34 -6.33
CA THR A 100 -3.28 -15.07 -6.05
C THR A 100 -3.75 -14.63 -4.67
N ARG A 101 -4.57 -13.58 -4.61
CA ARG A 101 -5.61 -13.37 -3.56
C ARG A 101 -6.31 -12.00 -3.57
N TYR A 102 -6.11 -11.11 -4.54
CA TYR A 102 -7.00 -9.94 -4.68
C TYR A 102 -8.21 -10.20 -5.61
N HIS A 103 -8.15 -11.24 -6.45
CA HIS A 103 -9.16 -11.49 -7.49
C HIS A 103 -10.52 -11.98 -6.96
N ARG A 104 -10.57 -12.66 -5.79
CA ARG A 104 -11.80 -13.35 -5.37
C ARG A 104 -12.92 -12.42 -4.87
N ARG A 105 -12.65 -11.15 -4.55
CA ARG A 105 -13.67 -10.27 -3.95
C ARG A 105 -14.46 -9.41 -4.95
N TYR A 106 -14.08 -9.40 -6.23
CA TYR A 106 -14.77 -8.61 -7.26
C TYR A 106 -15.63 -9.44 -8.23
N GLU A 107 -15.62 -10.77 -8.13
CA GLU A 107 -16.48 -11.64 -8.96
C GLU A 107 -17.80 -12.07 -8.26
N GLU A 108 -17.96 -11.81 -6.96
CA GLU A 108 -19.17 -12.20 -6.19
C GLU A 108 -20.17 -11.04 -5.98
N GLY A 109 -20.02 -9.94 -6.73
CA GLY A 109 -20.91 -8.77 -6.65
C GLY A 109 -21.48 -8.39 -8.02
N THR A 110 -22.29 -9.28 -8.61
CA THR A 110 -23.21 -8.94 -9.70
C THR A 110 -24.63 -8.99 -9.17
#